data_AF-A0A7S3SW52-F1
#
_entry.id   AF-A0A7S3SW52-F1
#
_cell.length_a   1.000
_cell.length_b   1.000
_cell.length_c   1.000
_cell.angle_alpha   90.00
_cell.angle_beta   90.00
_cell.angle_gamma   90.00
#
_symmetry.space_group_name_H-M   'P 1'
#
loop_
_entity.id
_entity.type
_entity.pdbx_description
1 polymer ?
#
loop_
_entity_poly.entity_id
_entity_poly.type
_entity_poly.pdbx_seq_one_letter_code
_entity_poly.pdbx_strand_id
1 'polypeptide(L)'
;LRSNREVGMVVDAPAKPVRFEFKNCSYRVKVRSDGRGLGNTPACCVKTKDRYLLRNVSASVSSGEVLAVMGPSGAGKTTLLRMLALEKGPGTPYGNVTLNGHAFTRTVYTAHAASVEQEDSLWAFL
;
A
#
# COMPACT_ATOMS: atom_id res chain seq x y z
N LEU A 1 17.86 -4.44 37.12
CA LEU A 1 16.48 -4.62 36.61
C LEU A 1 16.45 -4.26 35.12
N ARG A 2 16.99 -5.14 34.26
CA ARG A 2 16.97 -4.97 32.80
C ARG A 2 15.76 -5.71 32.27
N SER A 3 14.73 -4.98 31.83
CA SER A 3 13.55 -5.53 31.18
C SER A 3 13.81 -5.55 29.67
N ASN A 4 14.30 -6.68 29.16
CA ASN A 4 14.32 -6.98 27.73
C ASN A 4 12.99 -7.65 27.38
N ARG A 5 12.12 -6.94 26.66
CA ARG A 5 10.99 -7.55 25.96
C ARG A 5 11.49 -8.06 24.62
N GLU A 6 11.90 -9.31 24.59
CA GLU A 6 12.18 -10.06 23.39
C GLU A 6 10.84 -10.34 22.69
N VAL A 7 10.56 -9.62 21.61
CA VAL A 7 9.46 -9.99 20.69
C VAL A 7 9.99 -11.14 19.84
N GLY A 8 9.95 -12.33 20.43
CA GLY A 8 10.28 -13.59 19.75
C GLY A 8 9.24 -13.86 18.67
N MET A 9 9.66 -13.84 17.41
CA MET A 9 8.88 -14.36 16.30
C MET A 9 8.96 -15.90 16.37
N VAL A 10 8.00 -16.51 17.05
CA VAL A 10 7.83 -17.96 17.11
C VAL A 10 7.37 -18.46 15.74
N VAL A 11 8.19 -19.28 15.09
CA VAL A 11 7.86 -19.99 13.85
C VAL A 11 7.80 -21.48 14.20
N ASP A 12 6.68 -21.96 14.76
CA ASP A 12 6.52 -23.37 15.15
C ASP A 12 5.16 -23.96 14.72
N ALA A 13 5.22 -25.08 13.98
CA ALA A 13 4.19 -26.12 13.73
C ALA A 13 2.85 -25.67 13.04
N PRO A 14 2.03 -26.59 12.46
CA PRO A 14 1.19 -26.31 11.28
C PRO A 14 0.26 -25.12 11.54
N ALA A 15 0.64 -23.98 10.96
CA ALA A 15 0.32 -22.68 11.51
C ALA A 15 -1.19 -22.41 11.46
N LYS A 16 -1.72 -21.87 12.56
CA LYS A 16 -3.07 -21.28 12.62
C LYS A 16 -3.37 -20.51 11.32
N PRO A 17 -4.58 -20.61 10.75
CA PRO A 17 -4.88 -20.04 9.44
C PRO A 17 -4.56 -18.55 9.43
N VAL A 18 -3.63 -18.16 8.55
CA VAL A 18 -3.23 -16.76 8.39
C VAL A 18 -4.40 -16.00 7.77
N ARG A 19 -4.77 -14.86 8.36
CA ARG A 19 -5.80 -13.97 7.87
C ARG A 19 -5.22 -12.57 7.67
N PHE A 20 -5.28 -12.09 6.44
CA PHE A 20 -4.89 -10.75 6.07
C PHE A 20 -6.14 -9.90 5.87
N GLU A 21 -6.21 -8.75 6.53
CA GLU A 21 -7.38 -7.88 6.51
C GLU A 21 -6.95 -6.42 6.34
N PHE A 22 -7.67 -5.68 5.50
CA PHE A 22 -7.51 -4.24 5.38
C PHE A 22 -8.88 -3.56 5.39
N LYS A 23 -8.99 -2.46 6.13
CA LYS A 23 -10.24 -1.74 6.37
C LYS A 23 -10.09 -0.25 6.12
N ASN A 24 -11.07 0.30 5.41
CA ASN A 24 -11.24 1.72 5.10
C ASN A 24 -9.99 2.33 4.46
N CYS A 25 -9.29 1.55 3.64
CA CYS A 25 -8.06 1.97 3.00
C CYS A 25 -8.34 3.06 1.96
N SER A 26 -7.68 4.21 2.14
CA SER A 26 -7.82 5.37 1.26
C SER A 26 -6.45 5.95 0.95
N TYR A 27 -6.26 6.44 -0.28
CA TYR A 27 -4.98 6.97 -0.73
C TYR A 27 -5.17 8.32 -1.40
N ARG A 28 -4.48 9.35 -0.88
CA ARG A 28 -4.60 10.74 -1.32
C ARG A 28 -3.28 11.26 -1.86
N VAL A 29 -3.31 11.89 -3.04
CA VAL A 29 -2.16 12.53 -3.68
C VAL A 29 -2.40 14.04 -3.82
N LYS A 30 -1.32 14.82 -3.71
CA LYS A 30 -1.33 16.25 -3.98
C LYS A 30 -1.02 16.48 -5.45
N VAL A 31 -1.99 16.95 -6.21
CA VAL A 31 -1.82 17.27 -7.62
C VAL A 31 -1.52 18.76 -7.75
N ARG A 32 -0.39 19.09 -8.36
CA ARG A 32 -0.07 20.46 -8.76
C ARG A 32 -0.90 20.77 -10.01
N SER A 33 -1.77 21.77 -9.94
CA SER A 33 -2.43 22.31 -11.13
C SER A 33 -1.62 23.52 -11.58
N ASP A 34 -0.88 23.35 -12.68
CA ASP A 34 -0.25 24.46 -13.36
C ASP A 34 -1.30 25.14 -14.25
N GLY A 35 -1.69 26.34 -13.87
CA GLY A 35 -2.70 27.12 -14.58
C GLY A 35 -2.13 27.67 -15.88
N ARG A 36 -1.96 26.83 -16.91
CA ARG A 36 -1.73 27.30 -18.29
C ARG A 36 -3.04 27.84 -18.87
N GLY A 37 -3.49 28.97 -18.34
CA GLY A 37 -4.47 29.83 -18.98
C GLY A 37 -3.77 30.62 -20.09
N LEU A 38 -4.33 30.60 -21.29
CA LEU A 38 -3.94 31.43 -22.43
C LEU A 38 -4.28 32.90 -22.11
N GLY A 39 -3.48 33.55 -21.27
CA GLY A 39 -3.75 34.90 -20.78
C GLY A 39 -2.56 35.51 -20.07
N ASN A 40 -2.25 36.75 -20.40
CA ASN A 40 -1.15 37.56 -19.89
C ASN A 40 -1.37 37.86 -18.38
N THR A 41 -1.04 36.92 -17.50
CA THR A 41 -1.13 37.06 -16.04
C THR A 41 0.23 36.73 -15.40
N PRO A 42 0.73 37.57 -14.47
CA PRO A 42 2.05 37.41 -13.88
C PRO A 42 2.18 36.12 -13.06
N ALA A 43 3.41 35.63 -12.97
CA ALA A 43 3.80 34.28 -12.59
C ALA A 43 3.21 33.73 -11.27
N CYS A 44 2.72 32.49 -11.41
CA CYS A 44 2.96 31.36 -10.51
C CYS A 44 2.29 31.36 -9.11
N CYS A 45 0.96 31.42 -9.05
CA CYS A 45 0.21 30.83 -7.93
C CYS A 45 -0.10 29.35 -8.24
N VAL A 46 0.82 28.44 -7.88
CA VAL A 46 0.63 26.98 -8.03
C VAL A 46 -0.46 26.50 -7.07
N LYS A 47 -1.67 26.24 -7.59
CA LYS A 47 -2.75 25.67 -6.79
C LYS A 47 -2.51 24.16 -6.62
N THR A 48 -2.30 23.73 -5.39
CA THR A 48 -2.20 22.30 -5.04
C THR A 48 -3.59 21.80 -4.66
N LYS A 49 -4.09 20.79 -5.37
CA LYS A 49 -5.39 20.17 -5.09
C LYS A 49 -5.18 18.73 -4.63
N ASP A 50 -5.86 18.35 -3.55
CA ASP A 50 -5.89 16.98 -3.10
C ASP A 50 -6.81 16.14 -4.00
N ARG A 51 -6.31 14.99 -4.46
CA ARG A 51 -7.08 14.00 -5.22
C ARG A 51 -6.99 12.65 -4.53
N TYR A 52 -8.13 12.01 -4.34
CA TYR A 52 -8.19 10.62 -3.88
C TYR A 52 -8.01 9.68 -5.07
N LEU A 53 -7.05 8.77 -4.98
CA LEU A 53 -6.87 7.67 -5.93
C LEU A 53 -7.62 6.41 -5.49
N LEU A 54 -7.72 6.20 -4.17
CA LEU A 54 -8.47 5.11 -3.56
C LEU A 54 -9.36 5.67 -2.46
N ARG A 55 -10.58 5.14 -2.34
CA ARG A 55 -11.56 5.56 -1.34
C ARG A 55 -12.20 4.35 -0.70
N ASN A 56 -12.04 4.24 0.62
CA ASN A 56 -12.76 3.32 1.48
C ASN A 56 -12.74 1.84 1.00
N VAL A 57 -11.55 1.34 0.66
CA VAL A 57 -11.38 -0.03 0.18
C VAL A 57 -11.16 -0.96 1.37
N SER A 58 -11.97 -2.03 1.46
CA SER A 58 -11.92 -2.99 2.56
C SER A 58 -12.06 -4.41 2.01
N ALA A 59 -11.20 -5.33 2.45
CA ALA A 59 -11.35 -6.76 2.19
C ALA A 59 -10.58 -7.58 3.23
N SER A 60 -10.87 -8.88 3.26
CA SER A 60 -10.11 -9.86 4.03
C SER A 60 -9.87 -11.10 3.18
N VAL A 61 -8.72 -11.73 3.37
CA VAL A 61 -8.35 -13.01 2.74
C VAL A 61 -7.79 -13.94 3.81
N SER A 62 -8.23 -15.19 3.76
CA SER A 62 -7.87 -16.25 4.69
C SER A 62 -6.90 -17.23 4.03
N SER A 63 -6.25 -18.05 4.84
CA SER A 63 -5.36 -19.11 4.34
C SER A 63 -6.08 -20.00 3.32
N GLY A 64 -5.45 -20.20 2.16
CA GLY A 64 -6.02 -20.97 1.04
C GLY A 64 -6.93 -20.16 0.09
N GLU A 65 -7.23 -18.90 0.39
CA GLU A 65 -8.01 -18.03 -0.48
C GLU A 65 -7.12 -17.18 -1.39
N VAL A 66 -7.64 -16.86 -2.59
CA VAL A 66 -6.98 -15.96 -3.54
C VAL A 66 -7.84 -14.72 -3.73
N LEU A 67 -7.30 -13.54 -3.42
CA LEU A 67 -7.95 -12.26 -3.65
C LEU A 67 -7.52 -11.69 -5.01
N ALA A 68 -8.46 -11.57 -5.94
CA ALA A 68 -8.24 -10.93 -7.23
C ALA A 68 -8.70 -9.46 -7.22
N VAL A 69 -7.80 -8.54 -7.62
CA VAL A 69 -8.11 -7.12 -7.78
C VAL A 69 -8.27 -6.80 -9.26
N MET A 70 -9.50 -6.54 -9.69
CA MET A 70 -9.83 -6.27 -11.09
C MET A 70 -10.45 -4.88 -11.28
N GLY A 71 -10.40 -4.37 -12.51
CA GLY A 71 -10.96 -3.06 -12.86
C GLY A 71 -10.26 -2.40 -14.04
N PRO A 72 -10.79 -1.28 -14.57
CA PRO A 72 -10.22 -0.58 -15.72
C PRO A 72 -8.83 0.01 -15.41
N SER A 73 -8.10 0.37 -16.48
CA SER A 73 -6.85 1.12 -16.32
C SER A 73 -7.10 2.44 -15.59
N GLY A 74 -6.22 2.82 -14.67
CA GLY A 74 -6.39 4.03 -13.85
C GLY A 74 -7.33 3.92 -12.64
N ALA A 75 -7.97 2.76 -12.39
CA ALA A 75 -8.82 2.56 -11.21
C ALA A 75 -8.06 2.55 -9.86
N GLY A 76 -6.72 2.53 -9.89
CA GLY A 76 -5.89 2.54 -8.67
C GLY A 76 -5.46 1.16 -8.16
N LYS A 77 -5.63 0.08 -8.94
CA LYS A 77 -5.24 -1.29 -8.55
C LYS A 77 -3.77 -1.39 -8.12
N THR A 78 -2.85 -0.89 -8.95
CA THR A 78 -1.42 -0.85 -8.62
C THR A 78 -1.16 0.02 -7.39
N THR A 79 -1.88 1.13 -7.23
CA THR A 79 -1.79 1.97 -6.02
C THR A 79 -2.23 1.23 -4.76
N LEU A 80 -3.25 0.37 -4.86
CA LEU A 80 -3.73 -0.46 -3.75
C LEU A 80 -2.66 -1.49 -3.36
N LEU A 81 -2.12 -2.21 -4.36
CA LEU A 81 -1.08 -3.21 -4.12
C LEU A 81 0.18 -2.60 -3.51
N ARG A 82 0.67 -1.47 -4.05
CA ARG A 82 1.82 -0.75 -3.49
C ARG A 82 1.58 -0.25 -2.06
N MET A 83 0.37 0.21 -1.76
CA MET A 83 -0.02 0.62 -0.41
C MET A 83 0.02 -0.57 0.56
N LEU A 84 -0.52 -1.74 0.15
CA LEU A 84 -0.47 -2.96 0.96
C LEU A 84 0.95 -3.51 1.08
N ALA A 85 1.81 -3.32 0.08
CA ALA A 85 3.24 -3.66 0.11
C ALA A 85 4.08 -2.71 0.99
N LEU A 86 3.45 -1.73 1.66
CA LEU A 86 4.12 -0.71 2.48
C LEU A 86 5.20 0.05 1.70
N GLU A 87 4.98 0.26 0.41
CA GLU A 87 5.88 1.05 -0.44
C GLU A 87 5.64 2.54 -0.26
N LYS A 88 6.72 3.32 -0.30
CA LYS A 88 6.63 4.79 -0.30
C LYS A 88 6.15 5.26 -1.67
N GLY A 89 5.12 6.09 -1.68
CA GLY A 89 4.60 6.71 -2.90
C GLY A 89 4.39 8.21 -2.73
N PRO A 90 3.92 8.89 -3.80
CA PRO A 90 3.72 10.35 -3.81
C PRO A 90 2.53 10.83 -2.95
N GLY A 91 1.74 9.89 -2.42
CA GLY A 91 0.55 10.17 -1.61
C GLY A 91 0.65 9.65 -0.18
N THR A 92 -0.37 9.98 0.59
CA THR A 92 -0.52 9.55 1.99
C THR A 92 -1.56 8.42 2.07
N PRO A 93 -1.17 7.22 2.55
CA PRO A 93 -2.11 6.14 2.84
C PRO A 93 -2.86 6.38 4.15
N TYR A 94 -4.12 5.95 4.20
CA TYR A 94 -5.00 5.97 5.37
C TYR A 94 -5.72 4.63 5.48
N GLY A 95 -6.12 4.24 6.67
CA GLY A 95 -6.85 2.99 6.95
C GLY A 95 -6.09 2.08 7.91
N ASN A 96 -6.63 0.89 8.14
CA ASN A 96 -6.03 -0.10 9.01
C ASN A 96 -5.73 -1.39 8.23
N VAL A 97 -4.55 -1.97 8.41
CA VAL A 97 -4.13 -3.23 7.80
C VAL A 97 -3.62 -4.13 8.90
N THR A 98 -4.12 -5.36 8.95
CA THR A 98 -3.79 -6.33 9.98
C THR A 98 -3.49 -7.70 9.40
N LEU A 99 -2.58 -8.42 10.06
CA LEU A 99 -2.29 -9.83 9.83
C LEU A 99 -2.57 -10.57 11.13
N ASN A 100 -3.52 -11.51 11.10
CA ASN A 100 -3.98 -12.24 12.29
C ASN A 100 -4.44 -11.33 13.45
N GLY A 101 -4.98 -10.16 13.12
CA GLY A 101 -5.40 -9.15 14.10
C GLY A 101 -4.28 -8.25 14.63
N HIS A 102 -3.01 -8.47 14.25
CA HIS A 102 -1.89 -7.62 14.60
C HIS A 102 -1.62 -6.57 13.53
N ALA A 103 -1.13 -5.39 13.94
CA ALA A 103 -0.85 -4.29 13.01
C ALA A 103 0.20 -4.69 11.96
N PHE A 104 -0.12 -4.42 10.69
CA PHE A 104 0.74 -4.76 9.57
C PHE A 104 1.91 -3.76 9.44
N THR A 105 3.03 -4.11 10.07
CA THR A 105 4.24 -3.29 10.14
C THR A 105 5.29 -3.81 9.15
N ARG A 106 6.29 -2.99 8.80
CA ARG A 106 7.37 -3.39 7.86
C ARG A 106 8.07 -4.69 8.27
N THR A 107 8.29 -4.91 9.57
CA THR A 107 8.88 -6.16 10.10
C THR A 107 8.00 -7.37 9.79
N VAL A 108 6.68 -7.24 9.97
CA VAL A 108 5.71 -8.31 9.67
C VAL A 108 5.66 -8.57 8.17
N TYR A 109 5.64 -7.51 7.36
CA TYR A 109 5.68 -7.58 5.90
C TYR A 109 6.90 -8.37 5.41
N THR A 110 8.12 -7.98 5.80
CA THR A 110 9.35 -8.66 5.36
C THR A 110 9.39 -10.13 5.76
N ALA A 111 8.69 -10.51 6.84
CA ALA A 111 8.72 -11.87 7.34
C ALA A 111 7.61 -12.78 6.79
N HIS A 112 6.51 -12.22 6.24
CA HIS A 112 5.32 -13.00 5.82
C HIS A 112 4.81 -12.68 4.41
N ALA A 113 5.34 -11.64 3.76
CA ALA A 113 4.86 -11.18 2.47
C ALA A 113 6.01 -10.85 1.53
N ALA A 114 5.76 -11.05 0.25
CA ALA A 114 6.60 -10.61 -0.85
C ALA A 114 5.73 -9.90 -1.89
N SER A 115 6.32 -8.95 -2.61
CA SER A 115 5.69 -8.28 -3.74
C SER A 115 6.47 -8.66 -5.00
N VAL A 116 5.75 -8.86 -6.10
CA VAL A 116 6.32 -9.12 -7.43
C VAL A 116 5.90 -7.96 -8.31
N GLU A 117 6.86 -7.36 -9.00
CA GLU A 117 6.60 -6.20 -9.85
C GLU A 117 5.98 -6.61 -11.19
N GLN A 118 5.33 -5.66 -11.87
CA GLN A 118 4.71 -5.93 -13.16
C GLN A 118 5.76 -6.20 -14.25
N GLU A 119 6.93 -5.58 -14.15
CA GLU A 119 8.05 -5.77 -15.05
C GLU A 119 9.28 -6.15 -14.22
N ASP A 120 9.76 -7.38 -14.42
CA ASP A 120 11.03 -7.80 -13.85
C ASP A 120 12.14 -7.19 -14.69
N SER A 121 12.80 -6.17 -14.15
CA SER A 121 14.05 -5.64 -14.73
C SER A 121 15.20 -6.60 -14.43
N LEU A 122 15.14 -7.80 -15.03
CA LEU A 122 16.27 -8.72 -15.06
C LEU A 122 17.32 -8.14 -16.01
N TRP A 123 18.56 -8.10 -15.55
CA TRP A 123 19.69 -7.79 -16.42
C TRP A 123 19.77 -8.88 -17.49
N ALA A 124 19.94 -8.49 -18.76
CA ALA A 124 19.91 -9.42 -19.89
C ALA A 124 21.26 -10.13 -20.16
N PHE A 125 22.27 -9.98 -19.29
CA PHE A 125 23.65 -10.45 -19.54
C PHE A 125 24.32 -11.17 -18.35
N LEU A 126 23.67 -12.21 -17.83
CA LEU A 126 24.29 -13.50 -17.46
C LEU A 126 23.31 -14.62 -17.85
#